data_AF-A0A2M3ZHP2-F1
#
_entry.id   AF-A0A2M3ZHP2-F1
#
_cell.length_a   1.000
_cell.length_b   1.000
_cell.length_c   1.000
_cell.angle_alpha   90.00
_cell.angle_beta   90.00
_cell.angle_gamma   90.00
#
_symmetry.space_group_name_H-M   'P 1'
#
loop_
_entity.id
_entity.type
_entity.pdbx_description
1 polymer ?
#
loop_
_entity_poly.entity_id
_entity_poly.type
_entity_poly.pdbx_seq_one_letter_code
_entity_poly.pdbx_strand_id
1 'polypeptide(L)'
;MSTRDTPDISQVLAKIEKPAEVLAKPDTAGATQPASVKVKAVKSKKDASGSTEIVRGRPKSGRIWKTQKERFAVVKKTIRRKTTDERLAYRAEMKQIKELSQSLKDERKRQNEEKRLRREENKRRRLENERKAEIVQIINNPAKLKRMRKKQLRMIEKRDLANVKVV
;
A
#
# COMPACT_ATOMS: atom_id res chain seq x y z
N MET A 1 -36.73 -11.82 18.62
CA MET A 1 -36.14 -11.31 17.36
C MET A 1 -35.49 -9.98 17.69
N SER A 2 -34.16 -9.90 17.72
CA SER A 2 -33.43 -8.66 18.08
C SER A 2 -32.61 -8.24 16.87
N THR A 3 -33.10 -7.24 16.14
CA THR A 3 -32.40 -6.62 15.02
C THR A 3 -31.19 -5.86 15.57
N ARG A 4 -30.00 -6.21 15.10
CA ARG A 4 -28.76 -5.50 15.45
C ARG A 4 -28.78 -4.14 14.80
N ASP A 5 -28.70 -3.08 15.60
CA ASP A 5 -28.46 -1.71 15.13
C ASP A 5 -27.19 -1.69 14.29
N THR A 6 -27.36 -1.46 13.00
CA THR A 6 -26.26 -1.28 12.06
C THR A 6 -25.87 0.20 12.16
N PRO A 7 -24.63 0.56 12.55
CA PRO A 7 -24.26 1.97 12.63
C PRO A 7 -24.34 2.60 11.23
N ASP A 8 -25.06 3.72 11.15
CA ASP A 8 -25.35 4.45 9.92
C ASP A 8 -24.08 5.08 9.32
N ILE A 9 -23.51 4.37 8.33
CA ILE A 9 -22.28 4.70 7.61
C ILE A 9 -22.44 6.01 6.80
N SER A 10 -23.66 6.47 6.54
CA SER A 10 -23.94 7.68 5.75
C SER A 10 -23.33 8.95 6.36
N GLN A 11 -23.28 9.04 7.69
CA GLN A 11 -22.78 10.24 8.37
C GLN A 11 -21.25 10.39 8.32
N VAL A 12 -20.52 9.27 8.16
CA VAL A 12 -19.06 9.28 8.02
C VAL A 12 -18.65 9.67 6.61
N LEU A 13 -19.38 9.19 5.60
CA LEU A 13 -19.16 9.52 4.19
C LEU A 13 -19.49 11.01 3.88
N ALA A 14 -20.56 11.55 4.48
CA ALA A 14 -20.95 12.95 4.30
C ALA A 14 -19.90 13.97 4.80
N LYS A 15 -18.95 13.56 5.66
CA LYS A 15 -17.83 14.40 6.11
C LYS A 15 -16.70 14.52 5.06
N ILE A 16 -16.67 13.63 4.07
CA ILE A 16 -15.58 13.52 3.09
C ILE A 16 -15.97 14.17 1.76
N GLU A 17 -17.26 14.33 1.47
CA GLU A 17 -17.75 14.82 0.17
C GLU A 17 -18.49 16.16 0.26
N LYS A 18 -17.76 17.28 0.11
CA LYS A 18 -18.21 18.48 -0.65
C LYS A 18 -17.13 19.59 -0.71
N PRO A 19 -17.01 20.30 -1.84
CA PRO A 19 -16.68 19.76 -3.16
C PRO A 19 -15.53 20.53 -3.85
N ALA A 20 -14.88 19.87 -4.79
CA ALA A 20 -14.02 20.50 -5.79
C ALA A 20 -14.87 21.26 -6.81
N GLU A 21 -14.86 22.59 -6.74
CA GLU A 21 -15.27 23.49 -7.82
C GLU A 21 -14.64 24.87 -7.57
N VAL A 22 -13.60 25.22 -8.33
CA VAL A 22 -13.31 26.53 -8.96
C VAL A 22 -11.96 26.39 -9.68
N LEU A 23 -12.01 26.06 -10.98
CA LEU A 23 -10.98 26.44 -11.95
C LEU A 23 -11.59 27.52 -12.84
N ALA A 24 -11.13 28.76 -12.70
CA ALA A 24 -11.17 29.78 -13.75
C ALA A 24 -10.18 30.91 -13.40
N LYS A 25 -9.06 30.98 -14.13
CA LYS A 25 -8.26 32.20 -14.26
C LYS A 25 -8.92 33.08 -15.33
N PRO A 26 -8.88 34.41 -15.17
CA PRO A 26 -8.20 35.20 -16.20
C PRO A 26 -7.18 36.19 -15.63
N ASP A 27 -6.13 36.38 -16.42
CA ASP A 27 -5.00 37.27 -16.18
C ASP A 27 -5.43 38.75 -16.24
N THR A 28 -4.97 39.57 -15.29
CA THR A 28 -4.68 40.98 -15.54
C THR A 28 -3.54 41.46 -14.63
N ALA A 29 -2.62 42.17 -15.28
CA ALA A 29 -1.40 42.73 -14.78
C ALA A 29 -1.51 43.49 -13.45
N GLY A 30 -0.52 43.28 -12.59
CA GLY A 30 -0.36 43.99 -11.33
C GLY A 30 0.99 43.67 -10.71
N ALA A 31 2.07 43.99 -11.41
CA ALA A 31 3.38 44.07 -10.80
C ALA A 31 3.32 45.13 -9.69
N THR A 32 3.41 44.70 -8.43
CA THR A 32 3.77 45.62 -7.34
C THR A 32 4.70 44.86 -6.41
N GLN A 33 5.91 45.42 -6.33
CA GLN A 33 7.05 44.98 -5.56
C GLN A 33 6.74 44.94 -4.06
N PRO A 34 7.47 44.17 -3.24
CA PRO A 34 7.33 44.23 -1.79
C PRO A 34 7.72 45.62 -1.29
N ALA A 35 6.73 46.45 -0.97
CA ALA A 35 6.92 47.72 -0.30
C ALA A 35 7.50 47.43 1.11
N SER A 36 8.79 47.73 1.24
CA SER A 36 9.54 47.74 2.48
C SER A 36 9.01 48.83 3.41
N VAL A 37 8.06 48.48 4.28
CA VAL A 37 7.67 49.35 5.38
C VAL A 37 8.79 49.30 6.43
N LYS A 38 9.65 50.33 6.38
CA LYS A 38 10.60 50.66 7.45
C LYS A 38 9.82 50.99 8.72
N VAL A 39 9.63 50.00 9.58
CA VAL A 39 9.22 50.25 10.97
C VAL A 39 10.44 50.84 11.67
N LYS A 40 10.37 52.14 11.99
CA LYS A 40 11.33 52.80 12.87
C LYS A 40 11.36 52.05 14.20
N ALA A 41 12.51 51.45 14.49
CA ALA A 41 12.79 50.86 15.80
C ALA A 41 12.71 51.94 16.87
N VAL A 42 11.64 51.92 17.66
CA VAL A 42 11.60 52.62 18.95
C VAL A 42 12.53 51.85 19.87
N LYS A 43 13.68 52.44 20.20
CA LYS A 43 14.58 51.95 21.26
C LYS A 43 13.83 52.02 22.59
N SER A 44 13.22 50.91 22.99
CA SER A 44 12.92 50.67 24.40
C SER A 44 14.25 50.52 25.14
N LYS A 45 14.51 51.45 26.07
CA LYS A 45 15.64 51.34 27.02
C LYS A 45 15.54 49.97 27.68
N LYS A 46 16.54 49.13 27.46
CA LYS A 46 16.70 47.88 28.18
C LYS A 46 17.25 48.22 29.55
N ASP A 47 16.41 48.10 30.56
CA ASP A 47 16.84 48.16 31.95
C ASP A 47 17.99 47.17 32.15
N ALA A 48 19.11 47.70 32.62
CA ALA A 48 20.31 46.97 32.94
C ALA A 48 20.09 46.16 34.24
N SER A 49 19.25 45.12 34.18
CA SER A 49 19.21 44.10 35.23
C SER A 49 20.31 43.07 34.91
N GLY A 50 21.40 43.13 35.67
CA GLY A 50 22.65 42.40 35.45
C GLY A 50 22.47 40.94 35.08
N SER A 51 22.72 40.63 33.81
CA SER A 51 23.23 39.33 33.44
C SER A 51 24.62 39.21 34.07
N THR A 52 24.79 38.28 34.99
CA THR A 52 26.10 37.77 35.38
C THR A 52 26.72 37.06 34.18
N GLU A 53 27.08 37.81 33.14
CA GLU A 53 27.96 37.33 32.09
C GLU A 53 29.31 37.12 32.77
N ILE A 54 29.57 35.88 33.16
CA ILE A 54 30.86 35.48 33.70
C ILE A 54 31.88 35.77 32.60
N VAL A 55 32.62 36.87 32.76
CA VAL A 55 33.63 37.31 31.81
C VAL A 55 34.67 36.20 31.70
N ARG A 56 34.71 35.49 30.57
CA ARG A 56 35.71 34.45 30.33
C ARG A 56 37.05 35.09 29.97
N GLY A 57 38.13 34.58 30.56
CA GLY A 57 39.49 34.96 30.18
C GLY A 57 39.80 34.62 28.72
N ARG A 58 40.66 35.44 28.09
CA ARG A 58 41.15 35.18 26.72
C ARG A 58 42.18 34.04 26.76
N PRO A 59 42.03 32.97 25.96
CA PRO A 59 43.05 31.93 25.88
C PRO A 59 44.33 32.46 25.23
N LYS A 60 45.49 31.91 25.59
CA LYS A 60 46.82 32.37 25.12
C LYS A 60 46.96 32.37 23.59
N SER A 61 46.26 31.48 22.89
CA SER A 61 46.24 31.39 21.42
C SER A 61 45.29 32.38 20.72
N GLY A 62 44.52 33.17 21.48
CA GLY A 62 43.55 34.14 20.95
C GLY A 62 42.29 33.53 20.30
N ARG A 63 42.26 32.21 20.06
CA ARG A 63 41.17 31.53 19.35
C ARG A 63 40.31 30.68 20.30
N ILE A 64 39.03 31.00 20.39
CA ILE A 64 38.05 30.28 21.23
C ILE A 64 37.38 29.21 20.36
N TRP A 65 37.77 27.95 20.53
CA TRP A 65 37.32 26.84 19.68
C TRP A 65 36.05 26.12 20.19
N LYS A 66 35.50 26.51 21.35
CA LYS A 66 34.25 25.97 21.92
C LYS A 66 33.24 27.08 22.16
N THR A 67 32.02 26.93 21.66
CA THR A 67 30.89 27.83 21.96
C THR A 67 30.26 27.48 23.32
N GLN A 68 29.64 28.45 23.97
CA GLN A 68 28.93 28.20 25.23
C GLN A 68 27.65 27.41 24.95
N LYS A 69 27.53 26.22 25.57
CA LYS A 69 26.31 25.41 25.50
C LYS A 69 25.26 25.99 26.45
N GLU A 70 24.10 26.37 25.92
CA GLU A 70 22.95 26.75 26.75
C GLU A 70 22.37 25.53 27.47
N ARG A 71 21.94 25.70 28.72
CA ARG A 71 21.16 24.66 29.41
C ARG A 71 19.78 24.61 28.76
N PHE A 72 19.25 23.41 28.48
CA PHE A 72 17.89 23.25 27.97
C PHE A 72 16.90 23.81 29.02
N ALA A 73 16.45 25.05 28.83
CA ALA A 73 15.61 25.76 29.79
C ALA A 73 14.16 25.24 29.83
N VAL A 74 13.72 24.56 28.76
CA VAL A 74 12.33 24.11 28.61
C VAL A 74 12.24 22.61 28.90
N VAL A 75 11.80 22.27 30.11
CA VAL A 75 11.23 20.95 30.38
C VAL A 75 9.88 20.90 29.65
N LYS A 76 9.78 20.12 28.57
CA LYS A 76 8.49 19.85 27.93
C LYS A 76 7.59 19.18 28.97
N LYS A 77 6.65 19.93 29.55
CA LYS A 77 5.64 19.37 30.45
C LYS A 77 4.96 18.23 29.69
N THR A 78 4.98 17.05 30.28
CA THR A 78 4.53 15.81 29.66
C THR A 78 3.09 15.95 29.16
N ILE A 79 2.84 15.47 27.94
CA ILE A 79 1.49 15.37 27.38
C ILE A 79 0.64 14.60 28.40
N ARG A 80 -0.52 15.14 28.78
CA ARG A 80 -1.42 14.50 29.75
C ARG A 80 -1.67 13.05 29.32
N ARG A 81 -1.45 12.11 30.24
CA ARG A 81 -1.72 10.69 29.97
C ARG A 81 -3.21 10.53 29.71
N LYS A 82 -3.56 9.76 28.68
CA LYS A 82 -4.94 9.36 28.40
C LYS A 82 -5.58 8.73 29.64
N THR A 83 -6.87 8.98 29.84
CA THR A 83 -7.64 8.34 30.92
C THR A 83 -7.73 6.82 30.70
N THR A 84 -8.21 6.07 31.69
CA THR A 84 -8.48 4.62 31.52
C THR A 84 -9.48 4.36 30.41
N ASP A 85 -10.52 5.18 30.35
CA ASP A 85 -11.67 4.97 29.47
C ASP A 85 -11.28 5.25 28.02
N GLU A 86 -10.52 6.32 27.77
CA GLU A 86 -9.91 6.61 26.46
C GLU A 86 -9.00 5.48 25.97
N ARG A 87 -8.29 4.79 26.88
CA ARG A 87 -7.45 3.65 26.51
C ARG A 87 -8.28 2.41 26.17
N LEU A 88 -9.39 2.18 26.86
CA LEU A 88 -10.31 1.08 26.56
C LEU A 88 -11.04 1.31 25.24
N ALA A 89 -11.54 2.53 24.99
CA ALA A 89 -12.15 2.92 23.73
C ALA A 89 -11.18 2.74 22.56
N TYR A 90 -9.95 3.25 22.69
CA TYR A 90 -8.91 3.07 21.66
C TYR A 90 -8.57 1.59 21.39
N ARG A 91 -8.55 0.74 22.43
CA ARG A 91 -8.34 -0.71 22.24
C ARG A 91 -9.50 -1.36 21.49
N ALA A 92 -10.74 -0.95 21.78
CA ALA A 92 -11.93 -1.45 21.09
C ALA A 92 -11.92 -1.04 19.61
N GLU A 93 -11.64 0.22 19.31
CA GLU A 93 -11.49 0.73 17.94
C GLU A 93 -10.41 -0.02 17.17
N MET A 94 -9.22 -0.17 17.77
CA MET A 94 -8.12 -0.92 17.16
C MET A 94 -8.47 -2.38 16.92
N LYS A 95 -9.28 -3.00 17.78
CA LYS A 95 -9.77 -4.37 17.59
C LYS A 95 -10.72 -4.45 16.40
N GLN A 96 -11.69 -3.53 16.31
CA GLN A 96 -12.63 -3.45 15.19
C GLN A 96 -11.91 -3.22 13.86
N ILE A 97 -10.95 -2.31 13.81
CA ILE A 97 -10.14 -2.04 12.60
C ILE A 97 -9.37 -3.29 12.17
N LYS A 98 -8.79 -4.04 13.12
CA LYS A 98 -8.06 -5.28 12.83
C LYS A 98 -9.00 -6.37 12.31
N GLU A 99 -10.16 -6.54 12.91
CA GLU A 99 -11.16 -7.52 12.49
C GLU A 99 -11.64 -7.22 11.06
N LEU A 100 -11.94 -5.95 10.76
CA LEU A 100 -12.31 -5.51 9.41
C LEU A 100 -11.17 -5.71 8.41
N SER A 101 -9.94 -5.36 8.79
CA SER A 101 -8.77 -5.60 7.92
C SER A 101 -8.56 -7.07 7.63
N GLN A 102 -8.80 -7.93 8.62
CA GLN A 102 -8.67 -9.37 8.50
C GLN A 102 -9.77 -9.95 7.60
N SER A 103 -11.03 -9.53 7.75
CA SER A 103 -12.13 -10.01 6.90
C SER A 103 -11.88 -9.68 5.43
N LEU A 104 -11.40 -8.47 5.12
CA LEU A 104 -11.06 -8.07 3.75
C LEU A 104 -9.92 -8.89 3.15
N LYS A 105 -8.90 -9.24 3.96
CA LYS A 105 -7.80 -10.11 3.51
C LYS A 105 -8.29 -11.53 3.24
N ASP A 106 -9.14 -12.04 4.12
CA ASP A 106 -9.68 -13.40 4.00
C ASP A 106 -10.60 -13.52 2.78
N GLU A 107 -11.44 -12.54 2.52
CA GLU A 107 -12.25 -12.46 1.29
C GLU A 107 -11.38 -12.46 0.03
N ARG A 108 -10.34 -11.63 -0.01
CA ARG A 108 -9.40 -11.60 -1.13
C ARG A 108 -8.68 -12.94 -1.32
N LYS A 109 -8.30 -13.59 -0.22
CA LYS A 109 -7.66 -14.91 -0.25
C LYS A 109 -8.61 -15.97 -0.81
N ARG A 110 -9.86 -16.02 -0.34
CA ARG A 110 -10.90 -16.93 -0.85
C ARG A 110 -11.14 -16.74 -2.35
N GLN A 111 -11.30 -15.50 -2.81
CA GLN A 111 -11.47 -15.21 -4.24
C GLN A 111 -10.28 -15.67 -5.09
N ASN A 112 -9.05 -15.53 -4.57
CA ASN A 112 -7.85 -15.98 -5.27
C ASN A 112 -7.75 -17.51 -5.32
N GLU A 113 -8.10 -18.18 -4.23
CA GLU A 113 -8.16 -19.64 -4.15
C GLU A 113 -9.21 -20.20 -5.11
N GLU A 114 -10.41 -19.63 -5.16
CA GLU A 114 -11.46 -20.00 -6.12
C GLU A 114 -10.98 -19.82 -7.58
N LYS A 115 -10.36 -18.68 -7.90
CA LYS A 115 -9.78 -18.45 -9.24
C LYS A 115 -8.66 -19.44 -9.57
N ARG A 116 -7.90 -19.89 -8.56
CA ARG A 116 -6.83 -20.88 -8.75
C ARG A 116 -7.44 -22.26 -9.02
N LEU A 117 -8.39 -22.70 -8.19
CA LEU A 117 -9.10 -23.97 -8.37
C LEU A 117 -9.79 -24.04 -9.72
N ARG A 118 -10.46 -22.97 -10.14
CA ARG A 118 -11.07 -22.89 -11.48
C ARG A 118 -10.06 -23.01 -12.62
N ARG A 119 -8.87 -22.40 -12.47
CA ARG A 119 -7.79 -22.53 -13.46
C ARG A 119 -7.24 -23.95 -13.51
N GLU A 120 -7.06 -24.58 -12.35
CA GLU A 120 -6.60 -25.97 -12.25
C GLU A 120 -7.61 -26.93 -12.86
N GLU A 121 -8.90 -26.76 -12.58
CA GLU A 121 -9.98 -27.57 -13.18
C GLU A 121 -10.04 -27.39 -14.71
N ASN A 122 -10.02 -26.14 -15.19
CA ASN A 122 -9.99 -25.85 -16.63
C ASN A 122 -8.76 -26.48 -17.31
N LYS A 123 -7.59 -26.46 -16.65
CA LYS A 123 -6.38 -27.11 -17.15
C LYS A 123 -6.55 -28.62 -17.21
N ARG A 124 -7.12 -29.25 -16.18
CA ARG A 124 -7.42 -30.69 -16.19
C ARG A 124 -8.40 -31.05 -17.31
N ARG A 125 -9.48 -30.30 -17.44
CA ARG A 125 -10.47 -30.49 -18.52
C ARG A 125 -9.85 -30.33 -19.90
N ARG A 126 -8.93 -29.36 -20.07
CA ARG A 126 -8.19 -29.20 -21.33
C ARG A 126 -7.32 -30.44 -21.63
N LEU A 127 -6.55 -30.93 -20.66
CA LEU A 127 -5.70 -32.12 -20.83
C LEU A 127 -6.53 -33.37 -21.16
N GLU A 128 -7.68 -33.54 -20.50
CA GLU A 128 -8.61 -34.64 -20.79
C GLU A 128 -9.25 -34.51 -22.17
N ASN A 129 -9.62 -33.30 -22.56
CA ASN A 129 -10.16 -33.03 -23.89
C ASN A 129 -9.11 -33.20 -24.98
N GLU A 130 -7.86 -32.81 -24.76
CA GLU A 130 -6.74 -33.07 -25.66
C GLU A 130 -6.55 -34.58 -25.86
N ARG A 131 -6.55 -35.37 -24.77
CA ARG A 131 -6.51 -36.84 -24.83
C ARG A 131 -7.71 -37.46 -25.54
N LYS A 132 -8.91 -36.89 -25.40
CA LYS A 132 -10.14 -37.37 -26.07
C LYS A 132 -10.20 -36.95 -27.54
N ALA A 133 -9.71 -35.75 -27.86
CA ALA A 133 -9.65 -35.21 -29.22
C ALA A 133 -8.51 -35.82 -30.04
N GLU A 134 -7.55 -36.45 -29.38
CA GLU A 134 -6.56 -37.32 -29.99
C GLU A 134 -7.22 -38.57 -30.58
N ILE A 135 -7.79 -38.41 -31.78
CA ILE A 135 -8.36 -39.50 -32.57
C ILE A 135 -7.19 -40.25 -33.22
N VAL A 136 -6.80 -41.37 -32.61
CA VAL A 136 -5.70 -42.21 -33.10
C VAL A 136 -6.25 -43.28 -34.05
N GLN A 137 -5.60 -43.45 -35.20
CA GLN A 137 -5.83 -44.61 -36.05
C GLN A 137 -5.00 -45.79 -35.55
N ILE A 138 -5.68 -46.85 -35.10
CA ILE A 138 -5.00 -48.08 -34.68
C ILE A 138 -4.51 -48.84 -35.92
N ILE A 139 -3.21 -49.15 -35.96
CA ILE A 139 -2.60 -49.94 -37.03
C ILE A 139 -2.29 -51.34 -36.49
N ASN A 140 -3.19 -52.29 -36.72
CA ASN A 140 -3.03 -53.67 -36.24
C ASN A 140 -1.96 -54.44 -37.03
N ASN A 141 -1.81 -54.16 -38.33
CA ASN A 141 -0.88 -54.89 -39.20
C ASN A 141 0.45 -54.13 -39.42
N PRO A 142 1.61 -54.65 -38.96
CA PRO A 142 2.91 -53.99 -39.10
C PRO A 142 3.40 -53.94 -40.56
N ALA A 143 2.90 -54.80 -41.45
CA ALA A 143 3.23 -54.72 -42.87
C ALA A 143 2.75 -53.41 -43.50
N LYS A 144 1.71 -52.78 -42.95
CA LYS A 144 1.19 -51.49 -43.42
C LYS A 144 2.25 -50.39 -43.29
N LEU A 145 2.93 -50.31 -42.16
CA LEU A 145 4.02 -49.34 -41.94
C LEU A 145 5.20 -49.58 -42.88
N LYS A 146 5.53 -50.85 -43.14
CA LYS A 146 6.63 -51.22 -44.04
C LYS A 146 6.36 -50.85 -45.51
N ARG A 147 5.09 -50.84 -45.93
CA ARG A 147 4.68 -50.45 -47.29
C ARG A 147 4.60 -48.93 -47.50
N MET A 148 4.55 -48.14 -46.43
CA MET A 148 4.38 -46.69 -46.52
C MET A 148 5.62 -45.96 -47.01
N ARG A 149 5.42 -44.82 -47.68
CA ARG A 149 6.53 -43.98 -48.16
C ARG A 149 7.24 -43.33 -46.98
N LYS A 150 8.57 -43.20 -47.07
CA LYS A 150 9.43 -42.61 -46.03
C LYS A 150 9.01 -41.19 -45.59
N LYS A 151 8.41 -40.39 -46.48
CA LYS A 151 7.86 -39.06 -46.14
C LYS A 151 6.60 -39.15 -45.25
N GLN A 152 5.73 -40.13 -45.48
CA GLN A 152 4.53 -40.36 -44.66
C GLN A 152 4.90 -40.85 -43.26
N LEU A 153 5.91 -41.73 -43.16
CA LEU A 153 6.43 -42.21 -41.87
C LEU A 153 6.97 -41.07 -40.97
N ARG A 154 7.48 -39.99 -41.56
CA ARG A 154 7.94 -38.80 -40.81
C ARG A 154 6.79 -37.94 -40.27
N MET A 155 5.59 -38.05 -40.85
CA MET A 155 4.40 -37.30 -40.42
C MET A 155 3.57 -38.04 -39.37
N ILE A 156 3.88 -39.33 -39.11
CA ILE A 156 3.17 -40.13 -38.11
C ILE A 156 3.79 -39.86 -36.73
N GLU A 157 2.97 -39.35 -35.82
CA GLU A 157 3.27 -39.33 -34.40
C GLU A 157 2.74 -40.61 -33.73
N LYS A 158 3.55 -41.23 -32.88
CA LYS A 158 3.14 -42.42 -32.12
C LYS A 158 2.53 -41.98 -30.80
N ARG A 159 1.39 -42.56 -30.43
CA ARG A 159 0.64 -42.25 -29.22
C ARG A 159 0.32 -43.53 -28.46
N ASP A 160 0.19 -43.41 -27.14
CA ASP A 160 -0.05 -44.55 -26.25
C ASP A 160 -1.49 -45.05 -26.37
N LEU A 161 -1.64 -46.37 -26.52
CA LEU A 161 -2.94 -47.04 -26.71
C LEU A 161 -3.33 -47.94 -25.54
N ALA A 162 -2.62 -47.88 -24.41
CA ALA A 162 -2.76 -48.81 -23.28
C ALA A 162 -4.21 -48.93 -22.73
N ASN A 163 -5.04 -47.90 -22.94
CA ASN A 163 -6.42 -47.84 -22.44
C ASN A 163 -7.50 -48.01 -23.54
N VAL A 164 -7.10 -48.20 -24.80
CA VAL A 164 -8.05 -48.29 -25.93
C VAL A 164 -8.41 -49.75 -26.17
N LYS A 165 -9.66 -50.13 -25.86
CA LYS A 165 -10.17 -51.47 -26.11
C LYS A 165 -10.55 -51.59 -27.60
N VAL A 166 -9.75 -52.32 -28.35
CA VAL A 166 -10.05 -52.68 -29.75
C VAL A 166 -11.07 -53.81 -29.73
N VAL A 167 -12.21 -53.61 -30.41
CA VAL A 167 -13.21 -54.64 -30.71
C VAL A 167 -12.77 -55.40 -31.95
#